data_AF-F4N7R1-F1
#
_entry.id   AF-F4N7R1-F1
#
_cell.length_a   1.000
_cell.length_b   1.000
_cell.length_c   1.000
_cell.angle_alpha   90.00
_cell.angle_beta   90.00
_cell.angle_gamma   90.00
#
_symmetry.space_group_name_H-M   'P 1'
#
loop_
_entity.id
_entity.type
_entity.pdbx_description
1 polymer ?
#
loop_
_entity_poly.entity_id
_entity_poly.type
_entity_poly.pdbx_seq_one_letter_code
_entity_poly.pdbx_strand_id
1 'polypeptide(L)'
;MQDIVAERKASIQELKLNVEKQLVHAHYEAKAAWDAGATEQEMKPILQDIRHAQWRWDYAIASHGIHMHAPDIGLRVLGGALNKAADARTKLARLLATKGINHEIPLPDISSKLNAQKALGMDMDKLNSEKQEFLQQVVPAWDEQAKKAGRLSQ
;
A
#
# COMPACT_ATOMS: atom_id res chain seq x y z
N MET A 1 23.05 22.57 2.69
CA MET A 1 22.84 21.12 2.97
C MET A 1 21.36 20.78 3.16
N GLN A 2 20.57 21.58 3.89
CA GLN A 2 19.12 21.35 4.03
C GLN A 2 18.38 21.33 2.69
N ASP A 3 18.73 22.23 1.76
CA ASP A 3 18.10 22.29 0.43
C ASP A 3 18.29 21.00 -0.38
N ILE A 4 19.50 20.42 -0.35
CA ILE A 4 19.81 19.14 -1.03
C ILE A 4 18.97 17.99 -0.44
N VAL A 5 18.75 17.98 0.88
CA VAL A 5 17.92 16.96 1.53
C VAL A 5 16.45 17.13 1.15
N ALA A 6 15.97 18.37 1.07
CA ALA A 6 14.60 18.69 0.66
C ALA A 6 14.35 18.31 -0.82
N GLU A 7 15.31 18.61 -1.70
CA GLU A 7 15.28 18.24 -3.12
C GLU A 7 15.15 16.72 -3.29
N ARG A 8 16.02 15.93 -2.64
CA ARG A 8 15.96 14.46 -2.69
C ARG A 8 14.65 13.91 -2.14
N LYS A 9 14.12 14.53 -1.08
CA LYS A 9 12.81 14.16 -0.52
C LYS A 9 11.69 14.39 -1.52
N ALA A 10 11.71 15.51 -2.23
CA ALA A 10 10.74 15.81 -3.28
C ALA A 10 10.82 14.80 -4.44
N SER A 11 12.03 14.48 -4.93
CA SER A 11 12.21 13.51 -6.01
C SER A 11 11.72 12.10 -5.64
N ILE A 12 12.00 11.65 -4.42
CA ILE A 12 11.51 10.35 -3.93
C ILE A 12 9.99 10.38 -3.76
N GLN A 13 9.43 11.47 -3.23
CA GLN A 13 7.99 11.61 -3.05
C GLN A 13 7.24 11.57 -4.39
N GLU A 14 7.77 12.24 -5.43
CA GLU A 14 7.19 12.21 -6.77
C GLU A 14 7.15 10.78 -7.33
N LEU A 15 8.29 10.08 -7.36
CA LEU A 15 8.36 8.73 -7.90
C LEU A 15 7.54 7.73 -7.07
N LYS A 16 7.51 7.90 -5.74
CA LYS A 16 6.66 7.14 -4.82
C LYS A 16 5.19 7.24 -5.23
N LEU A 17 4.66 8.45 -5.40
CA LEU A 17 3.25 8.66 -5.77
C LEU A 17 2.93 8.08 -7.15
N ASN A 18 3.86 8.19 -8.10
CA ASN A 18 3.70 7.57 -9.41
C ASN A 18 3.59 6.04 -9.32
N VAL A 19 4.42 5.39 -8.49
CA VAL A 19 4.36 3.94 -8.27
C VAL A 19 3.08 3.54 -7.52
N GLU A 20 2.68 4.29 -6.49
CA GLU A 20 1.42 4.05 -5.76
C GLU A 20 0.22 4.09 -6.69
N LYS A 21 0.15 5.09 -7.58
CA LYS A 21 -0.91 5.18 -8.59
C LYS A 21 -0.97 3.90 -9.43
N GLN A 22 0.17 3.40 -9.93
CA GLN A 22 0.20 2.16 -10.71
C GLN A 22 -0.24 0.93 -9.90
N LEU A 23 0.17 0.83 -8.63
CA LEU A 23 -0.23 -0.27 -7.74
C LEU A 23 -1.72 -0.23 -7.43
N VAL A 24 -2.30 0.93 -7.18
CA VAL A 24 -3.76 1.10 -7.00
C VAL A 24 -4.51 0.55 -8.21
N HIS A 25 -4.15 0.99 -9.43
CA HIS A 25 -4.78 0.47 -10.63
C HIS A 25 -4.58 -1.05 -10.78
N ALA A 26 -3.37 -1.57 -10.56
CA ALA A 26 -3.09 -3.00 -10.69
C ALA A 26 -3.95 -3.85 -9.74
N HIS A 27 -4.19 -3.39 -8.50
CA HIS A 27 -5.04 -4.10 -7.54
C HIS A 27 -6.52 -4.10 -7.95
N TYR A 28 -7.06 -2.96 -8.41
CA TYR A 28 -8.46 -2.90 -8.87
C TYR A 28 -8.68 -3.64 -10.18
N GLU A 29 -7.71 -3.59 -11.10
CA GLU A 29 -7.72 -4.39 -12.33
C GLU A 29 -7.66 -5.89 -12.02
N ALA A 30 -6.84 -6.31 -11.05
CA ALA A 30 -6.81 -7.69 -10.58
C ALA A 30 -8.14 -8.11 -9.95
N LYS A 31 -8.78 -7.24 -9.16
CA LYS A 31 -10.13 -7.49 -8.66
C LYS A 31 -11.12 -7.67 -9.81
N ALA A 32 -11.12 -6.80 -10.81
CA ALA A 32 -12.00 -6.92 -11.97
C ALA A 32 -11.78 -8.23 -12.74
N ALA A 33 -10.54 -8.68 -12.87
CA ALA A 33 -10.22 -9.98 -13.48
C ALA A 33 -10.80 -11.14 -12.67
N TRP A 34 -10.71 -11.09 -11.34
CA TRP A 34 -11.33 -12.08 -10.45
C TRP A 34 -12.85 -12.07 -10.55
N ASP A 35 -13.48 -10.90 -10.51
CA ASP A 35 -14.93 -10.73 -10.65
C ASP A 35 -15.42 -11.28 -12.01
N ALA A 36 -14.59 -11.20 -13.05
CA ALA A 36 -14.84 -11.74 -14.39
C ALA A 36 -14.50 -13.24 -14.54
N GLY A 37 -14.20 -13.95 -13.45
CA GLY A 37 -13.96 -15.39 -13.45
C GLY A 37 -12.56 -15.80 -13.94
N ALA A 38 -11.54 -14.97 -13.71
CA ALA A 38 -10.16 -15.42 -13.87
C ALA A 38 -9.84 -16.59 -12.93
N THR A 39 -8.99 -17.51 -13.39
CA THR A 39 -8.51 -18.65 -12.61
C THR A 39 -7.24 -18.31 -11.85
N GLU A 40 -6.91 -19.11 -10.84
CA GLU A 40 -5.63 -18.99 -10.11
C GLU A 40 -4.42 -19.12 -11.05
N GLN A 41 -4.49 -20.00 -12.05
CA GLN A 41 -3.42 -20.20 -13.01
C GLN A 41 -3.19 -18.96 -13.89
N GLU A 42 -4.26 -18.32 -14.35
CA GLU A 42 -4.20 -17.06 -15.11
C GLU A 42 -3.66 -15.91 -14.25
N MET A 43 -4.06 -15.85 -12.97
CA MET A 43 -3.70 -14.75 -12.06
C MET A 43 -2.31 -14.90 -11.45
N LYS A 44 -1.79 -16.11 -11.26
CA LYS A 44 -0.50 -16.36 -10.61
C LYS A 44 0.66 -15.48 -11.11
N PRO A 45 0.94 -15.36 -12.43
CA PRO A 45 2.03 -14.49 -12.90
C PRO A 45 1.76 -13.01 -12.65
N ILE A 46 0.50 -12.56 -12.72
CA ILE A 46 0.09 -11.18 -12.43
C ILE A 46 0.33 -10.86 -10.96
N LEU A 47 -0.16 -11.73 -10.06
CA LEU A 47 -0.01 -11.55 -8.61
C LEU A 47 1.46 -11.59 -8.18
N GLN A 48 2.30 -12.38 -8.85
CA GLN A 48 3.74 -12.37 -8.60
C GLN A 48 4.37 -11.02 -8.97
N ASP A 49 3.96 -10.41 -10.08
CA ASP A 49 4.44 -9.09 -10.47
C ASP A 49 3.94 -8.00 -9.52
N ILE A 50 2.66 -8.02 -9.12
CA ILE A 50 2.11 -7.10 -8.09
C ILE A 50 2.87 -7.26 -6.77
N ARG A 51 3.10 -8.49 -6.32
CA ARG A 51 3.88 -8.79 -5.10
C ARG A 51 5.27 -8.17 -5.18
N HIS A 52 5.99 -8.38 -6.28
CA HIS A 52 7.33 -7.83 -6.47
C HIS A 52 7.34 -6.30 -6.59
N ALA A 53 6.35 -5.72 -7.28
CA ALA A 53 6.22 -4.27 -7.42
C ALA A 53 5.99 -3.62 -6.05
N GLN A 54 5.01 -4.12 -5.29
CA GLN A 54 4.68 -3.58 -3.99
C GLN A 54 5.78 -3.81 -2.95
N TRP A 55 6.43 -4.98 -2.95
CA TRP A 55 7.59 -5.22 -2.08
C TRP A 55 8.71 -4.20 -2.30
N ARG A 56 9.05 -3.92 -3.56
CA ARG A 56 10.09 -2.95 -3.91
C ARG A 56 9.69 -1.54 -3.49
N TRP A 57 8.45 -1.14 -3.81
CA TRP A 57 7.91 0.15 -3.40
C TRP A 57 8.00 0.32 -1.88
N ASP A 58 7.44 -0.61 -1.12
CA ASP A 58 7.36 -0.52 0.34
C ASP A 58 8.76 -0.51 0.97
N TYR A 59 9.64 -1.43 0.56
CA TYR A 59 11.04 -1.43 0.98
C TYR A 59 11.75 -0.09 0.71
N ALA A 60 11.50 0.53 -0.44
CA ALA A 60 12.15 1.78 -0.84
C ALA A 60 11.72 2.99 0.00
N ILE A 61 10.49 3.00 0.55
CA ILE A 61 9.93 4.17 1.25
C ILE A 61 9.54 3.95 2.72
N ALA A 62 9.59 2.71 3.22
CA ALA A 62 9.24 2.39 4.61
C ALA A 62 10.20 3.05 5.60
N SER A 63 11.45 3.29 5.20
CA SER A 63 12.36 4.17 5.93
C SER A 63 12.04 5.63 5.63
N HIS A 64 11.44 6.33 6.59
CA HIS A 64 11.13 7.75 6.47
C HIS A 64 12.36 8.64 6.19
N GLY A 65 13.57 8.17 6.52
CA GLY A 65 14.84 8.88 6.30
C GLY A 65 15.56 8.53 4.99
N ILE A 66 14.97 7.72 4.09
CA ILE A 66 15.66 7.20 2.90
C ILE A 66 16.25 8.30 2.00
N HIS A 67 15.57 9.45 1.92
CA HIS A 67 16.00 10.60 1.13
C HIS A 67 17.30 11.26 1.64
N MET A 68 17.65 11.02 2.91
CA MET A 68 18.93 11.40 3.50
C MET A 68 19.94 10.26 3.41
N HIS A 69 19.54 9.05 3.83
CA HIS A 69 20.47 7.94 4.05
C HIS A 69 21.01 7.32 2.75
N ALA A 70 20.13 7.12 1.75
CA ALA A 70 20.50 6.44 0.51
C ALA A 70 19.52 6.79 -0.64
N PRO A 71 19.43 8.08 -1.04
CA PRO A 71 18.43 8.55 -1.99
C PRO A 71 18.49 7.83 -3.34
N ASP A 72 19.69 7.59 -3.86
CA ASP A 72 19.88 6.91 -5.15
C ASP A 72 19.39 5.45 -5.12
N ILE A 73 19.54 4.78 -3.97
CA ILE A 73 19.02 3.42 -3.77
C ILE A 73 17.49 3.45 -3.70
N GLY A 74 16.90 4.40 -2.97
CA GLY A 74 15.45 4.59 -2.92
C GLY A 74 14.86 4.79 -4.31
N LEU A 75 15.43 5.69 -5.10
CA LEU A 75 15.02 5.96 -6.48
C LEU A 75 15.19 4.73 -7.39
N ARG A 76 16.33 4.04 -7.33
CA ARG A 76 16.58 2.82 -8.12
C ARG A 76 15.57 1.72 -7.82
N VAL A 77 15.27 1.49 -6.54
CA VAL A 77 14.31 0.45 -6.16
C VAL A 77 12.88 0.83 -6.58
N LEU A 78 12.49 2.10 -6.45
CA LEU A 78 11.21 2.60 -6.98
C LEU A 78 11.10 2.44 -8.50
N GLY A 79 12.17 2.68 -9.26
CA GLY A 79 12.21 2.39 -10.71
C GLY A 79 11.98 0.90 -11.00
N GLY A 80 12.56 0.01 -10.18
CA GLY A 80 12.30 -1.43 -10.25
C GLY A 80 10.87 -1.82 -9.85
N ALA A 81 10.23 -1.07 -8.94
CA ALA A 81 8.82 -1.25 -8.59
C ALA A 81 7.92 -0.88 -9.77
N LEU A 82 8.18 0.27 -10.40
CA LEU A 82 7.45 0.76 -11.57
C LEU A 82 7.49 -0.24 -12.73
N ASN A 83 8.66 -0.82 -13.02
CA ASN A 83 8.82 -1.85 -14.05
C ASN A 83 7.91 -3.07 -13.78
N LYS A 84 7.87 -3.54 -12.53
CA LYS A 84 6.99 -4.67 -12.16
C LYS A 84 5.51 -4.32 -12.15
N ALA A 85 5.15 -3.09 -11.81
CA ALA A 85 3.78 -2.62 -11.93
C ALA A 85 3.34 -2.58 -13.41
N ALA A 86 4.22 -2.12 -14.32
CA ALA A 86 3.97 -2.15 -15.76
C ALA A 86 3.79 -3.58 -16.29
N ASP A 87 4.64 -4.52 -15.86
CA ASP A 87 4.52 -5.95 -16.17
C ASP A 87 3.15 -6.52 -15.75
N ALA A 88 2.69 -6.19 -14.54
CA ALA A 88 1.41 -6.63 -14.00
C ALA A 88 0.24 -6.05 -14.79
N ARG A 89 0.17 -4.73 -14.96
CA ARG A 89 -0.95 -4.04 -15.63
C ARG A 89 -1.06 -4.43 -17.10
N THR A 90 0.07 -4.66 -17.78
CA THR A 90 0.05 -5.15 -19.18
C THR A 90 -0.53 -6.57 -19.27
N LYS A 91 -0.19 -7.45 -18.32
CA LYS A 91 -0.78 -8.80 -18.25
C LYS A 91 -2.27 -8.75 -17.89
N LEU A 92 -2.65 -7.88 -16.96
CA LEU A 92 -4.05 -7.65 -16.58
C LEU A 92 -4.89 -7.16 -17.75
N ALA A 93 -4.44 -6.16 -18.49
CA ALA A 93 -5.14 -5.66 -19.66
C ALA A 93 -5.40 -6.77 -20.70
N ARG A 94 -4.40 -7.64 -20.94
CA ARG A 94 -4.57 -8.81 -21.84
C ARG A 94 -5.55 -9.84 -21.27
N LEU A 95 -5.48 -10.14 -19.98
CA LEU A 95 -6.39 -11.09 -19.33
C LEU A 95 -7.83 -10.56 -19.33
N LEU A 96 -8.04 -9.31 -18.95
CA LEU A 96 -9.34 -8.64 -18.97
C LEU A 96 -9.95 -8.68 -20.37
N ALA A 97 -9.15 -8.48 -21.42
CA ALA A 97 -9.62 -8.59 -22.80
C ALA A 97 -10.13 -9.99 -23.15
N THR A 98 -9.52 -11.08 -22.65
CA THR A 98 -10.06 -12.44 -22.87
C THR A 98 -11.36 -12.69 -22.12
N LYS A 99 -11.66 -11.89 -21.09
CA LYS A 99 -12.93 -11.87 -20.36
C LYS A 99 -13.94 -10.85 -20.91
N GLY A 100 -13.67 -10.24 -22.08
CA GLY A 100 -14.56 -9.28 -22.73
C GLY A 100 -14.49 -7.85 -22.20
N ILE A 101 -13.49 -7.52 -21.37
CA ILE A 101 -13.31 -6.20 -20.76
C ILE A 101 -12.17 -5.47 -21.49
N ASN A 102 -12.54 -4.51 -22.35
CA ASN A 102 -11.61 -3.74 -23.20
C ASN A 102 -11.57 -2.24 -22.87
N HIS A 103 -12.08 -1.84 -21.71
CA HIS A 103 -12.09 -0.46 -21.22
C HIS A 103 -11.25 -0.34 -19.95
N GLU A 104 -10.91 0.90 -19.58
CA GLU A 104 -10.22 1.17 -18.31
C GLU A 104 -11.09 0.78 -17.11
N ILE A 105 -10.49 0.12 -16.12
CA ILE A 105 -11.21 -0.26 -14.90
C ILE A 105 -11.43 0.98 -14.03
N PRO A 106 -12.69 1.38 -13.75
CA PRO A 106 -12.98 2.55 -12.93
C PRO A 106 -12.53 2.31 -11.49
N LEU A 107 -11.95 3.34 -10.88
CA LEU A 107 -11.64 3.36 -9.46
C LEU A 107 -12.81 3.96 -8.67
N PRO A 108 -13.10 3.46 -7.46
CA PRO A 108 -13.99 4.17 -6.54
C PRO A 108 -13.33 5.47 -6.07
N ASP A 109 -14.11 6.34 -5.43
CA ASP A 109 -13.54 7.53 -4.79
C ASP A 109 -12.61 7.12 -3.64
N ILE A 110 -11.33 7.44 -3.81
CA ILE A 110 -10.26 7.24 -2.82
C ILE A 110 -9.53 8.55 -2.50
N SER A 111 -10.17 9.70 -2.76
CA SER A 111 -9.61 11.05 -2.58
C SER A 111 -9.30 11.41 -1.12
N SER A 112 -9.85 10.65 -0.17
CA SER A 112 -9.58 10.80 1.26
C SER A 112 -9.34 9.44 1.92
N LYS A 113 -8.65 9.46 3.07
CA LYS A 113 -8.45 8.26 3.90
C LYS A 113 -9.78 7.55 4.19
N LEU A 114 -10.82 8.31 4.57
CA LEU A 114 -12.13 7.75 4.90
C LEU A 114 -12.78 7.09 3.67
N ASN A 115 -12.69 7.72 2.49
CA ASN A 115 -13.29 7.16 1.28
C ASN A 115 -12.57 5.90 0.82
N ALA A 116 -11.23 5.85 0.91
CA ALA A 116 -10.46 4.64 0.64
C ALA A 116 -10.79 3.50 1.62
N GLN A 117 -10.95 3.78 2.91
CA GLN A 117 -11.35 2.79 3.91
C GLN A 117 -12.77 2.25 3.64
N LYS A 118 -13.71 3.14 3.28
CA LYS A 118 -15.07 2.75 2.87
C LYS A 118 -15.09 1.90 1.61
N ALA A 119 -14.27 2.24 0.61
CA ALA A 119 -14.14 1.46 -0.63
C ALA A 119 -13.66 0.01 -0.39
N LEU A 120 -12.93 -0.22 0.70
CA LEU A 120 -12.49 -1.54 1.15
C LEU A 120 -13.50 -2.26 2.09
N GLY A 121 -14.64 -1.63 2.40
CA GLY A 121 -15.66 -2.20 3.29
C GLY A 121 -15.30 -2.12 4.78
N MET A 122 -14.42 -1.21 5.20
CA MET A 122 -14.02 -1.06 6.60
C MET A 122 -15.07 -0.26 7.39
N ASP A 123 -15.63 -0.86 8.45
CA ASP A 123 -16.48 -0.17 9.43
C ASP A 123 -15.61 0.63 10.42
N MET A 124 -15.24 1.84 10.01
CA MET A 124 -14.32 2.68 10.80
C MET A 124 -14.92 3.18 12.11
N ASP A 125 -16.24 3.35 12.20
CA ASP A 125 -16.88 3.78 13.44
C ASP A 125 -16.79 2.66 14.48
N LYS A 126 -17.10 1.43 14.08
CA LYS A 126 -16.92 0.26 14.93
C LYS A 126 -15.46 0.05 15.32
N LEU A 127 -14.53 0.04 14.35
CA LEU A 127 -13.11 -0.19 14.61
C LEU A 127 -12.51 0.86 15.57
N ASN A 128 -12.90 2.13 15.42
CA ASN A 128 -12.45 3.18 16.32
C ASN A 128 -13.07 3.02 17.71
N SER A 129 -14.37 2.71 17.81
CA SER A 129 -15.04 2.51 19.11
C SER A 129 -14.41 1.36 19.89
N GLU A 130 -14.21 0.21 19.25
CA GLU A 130 -13.57 -0.96 19.86
C GLU A 130 -12.14 -0.63 20.30
N LYS A 131 -11.39 0.13 19.48
CA LYS A 131 -10.04 0.54 19.86
C LYS A 131 -10.03 1.51 21.05
N GLN A 132 -10.98 2.44 21.12
CA GLN A 132 -11.11 3.35 22.27
C GLN A 132 -11.45 2.58 23.54
N GLU A 133 -12.37 1.61 23.48
CA GLU A 133 -12.69 0.75 24.61
C GLU A 133 -11.45 -0.02 25.10
N PHE A 134 -10.69 -0.63 24.17
CA PHE A 134 -9.42 -1.30 24.50
C PHE A 134 -8.43 -0.35 25.20
N LEU A 135 -8.27 0.88 24.69
CA LEU A 135 -7.35 1.86 25.26
C LEU A 135 -7.79 2.34 26.65
N GLN A 136 -9.09 2.42 26.92
CA GLN A 136 -9.63 2.87 28.20
C GLN A 136 -9.65 1.77 29.26
N GLN A 137 -9.82 0.52 28.85
CA GLN A 137 -9.98 -0.60 29.78
C GLN A 137 -8.70 -1.42 29.94
N VAL A 138 -8.08 -1.83 28.82
CA VAL A 138 -7.00 -2.82 28.84
C VAL A 138 -5.65 -2.18 29.13
N VAL A 139 -5.34 -1.03 28.52
CA VAL A 139 -4.04 -0.37 28.71
C VAL A 139 -3.82 0.06 30.17
N PRO A 140 -4.79 0.70 30.86
CA PRO A 140 -4.61 1.03 32.28
C PRO A 140 -4.47 -0.20 33.17
N ALA A 141 -5.19 -1.29 32.88
CA ALA A 141 -5.05 -2.54 33.61
C ALA A 141 -3.65 -3.16 33.43
N TRP A 142 -3.08 -3.09 32.23
CA TRP A 142 -1.70 -3.50 31.98
C TRP A 142 -0.70 -2.63 32.74
N ASP A 143 -0.89 -1.31 32.77
CA ASP A 143 -0.04 -0.40 33.53
C ASP A 143 -0.12 -0.70 35.03
N GLU A 144 -1.32 -0.94 35.58
CA GLU A 144 -1.49 -1.31 36.99
C GLU A 144 -0.78 -2.64 37.30
N GLN A 145 -0.94 -3.64 36.44
CA GLN A 145 -0.27 -4.93 36.59
C GLN A 145 1.26 -4.78 36.52
N ALA A 146 1.78 -3.96 35.58
CA ALA A 146 3.20 -3.70 35.43
C ALA A 146 3.77 -2.94 36.64
N LYS A 147 3.04 -1.96 37.20
CA LYS A 147 3.40 -1.24 38.43
C LYS A 147 3.44 -2.17 39.64
N LYS A 148 2.42 -3.02 39.83
CA LYS A 148 2.39 -4.04 40.91
C LYS A 148 3.54 -5.03 40.81
N ALA A 149 3.96 -5.37 39.60
CA ALA A 149 5.09 -6.28 39.34
C ALA A 149 6.46 -5.59 39.37
N GLY A 150 6.54 -4.27 39.63
CA GLY A 150 7.79 -3.52 39.64
C GLY A 150 8.45 -3.36 38.26
N ARG A 151 7.69 -3.50 37.16
CA ARG A 151 8.16 -3.41 35.77
C ARG A 151 7.89 -2.05 35.12
N LEU A 152 7.04 -1.24 35.75
CA LEU A 152 6.74 0.13 35.35
C LEU A 152 6.84 1.02 36.58
N SER A 153 7.49 2.18 36.44
CA SER A 153 7.56 3.17 37.54
C SER A 153 6.17 3.70 37.87
N GLN A 154 5.98 4.16 39.10
CA GLN A 154 4.74 4.81 39.52
C GLN A 154 4.43 6.03 38.65
#